data_AF-A0A7X8PDZ4-F1
#
_entry.id   AF-A0A7X8PDZ4-F1
#
_cell.length_a   1.000
_cell.length_b   1.000
_cell.length_c   1.000
_cell.angle_alpha   90.00
_cell.angle_beta   90.00
_cell.angle_gamma   90.00
#
_symmetry.space_group_name_H-M   'P 1'
#
loop_
_entity.id
_entity.type
_entity.pdbx_description
1 polymer ?
#
loop_
_entity_poly.entity_id
_entity_poly.type
_entity_poly.pdbx_seq_one_letter_code
_entity_poly.pdbx_strand_id
1 'polypeptide(L)'
;MRNWFGNDWNWIVAGLAAAIVVPLLSFFAGMPIWIAALIGLLVFVGLIFVLAPTRLFEGLDAKAIGRGRLDFARDLLSAATPAAQRLEASAGQIASKETAERVRHLADIAADVFAKVEANPESAGTVRRFLSYYLPRAAEVAEGFAVIEAKRQPDAARLQEVGLVLTKLEDAFVHYSDSLLEDRLDTLDTELRLIQASLKEDIRR
;
A
#
# COMPACT_ATOMS: atom_id res chain seq x y z
N MET A 1 14.99 -6.55 37.98
CA MET A 1 15.94 -7.67 37.76
C MET A 1 15.15 -8.79 37.11
N ARG A 2 15.25 -8.94 35.78
CA ARG A 2 14.40 -9.85 34.99
C ARG A 2 15.33 -10.77 34.19
N ASN A 3 15.25 -12.06 34.50
CA ASN A 3 16.14 -13.13 34.03
C ASN A 3 16.38 -13.06 32.52
N TRP A 4 17.63 -12.74 32.14
CA TRP A 4 18.11 -12.55 30.77
C TRP A 4 19.04 -13.69 30.31
N PHE A 5 19.11 -14.78 31.07
CA PHE A 5 19.91 -15.98 30.77
C PHE A 5 18.99 -17.14 30.40
N GLY A 6 18.37 -17.00 29.23
CA GLY A 6 17.68 -18.10 28.58
C GLY A 6 18.69 -18.97 27.83
N ASN A 7 19.05 -20.10 28.43
CA ASN A 7 19.60 -21.28 27.77
C ASN A 7 21.13 -21.33 27.49
N ASP A 8 21.94 -20.95 28.48
CA ASP A 8 23.41 -21.15 28.47
C ASP A 8 23.81 -22.64 28.41
N TRP A 9 22.89 -23.53 28.78
CA TRP A 9 23.08 -24.98 28.82
C TRP A 9 23.40 -25.59 27.44
N ASN A 10 22.80 -25.09 26.36
CA ASN A 10 23.05 -25.63 25.02
C ASN A 10 24.45 -25.29 24.49
N TRP A 11 25.02 -24.15 24.90
CA TRP A 11 26.39 -23.77 24.53
C TRP A 11 27.42 -24.67 25.23
N ILE A 12 27.16 -25.00 26.49
CA ILE A 12 28.00 -25.91 27.28
C ILE A 12 27.89 -27.34 26.72
N VAL A 13 26.68 -27.80 26.40
CA VAL A 13 26.45 -29.15 25.83
C VAL A 13 27.04 -29.28 24.42
N ALA A 14 26.94 -28.24 23.58
CA ALA A 14 27.58 -28.23 22.26
C ALA A 14 29.11 -28.21 22.35
N GLY A 15 29.67 -27.44 23.30
CA GLY A 15 31.10 -27.43 23.59
C GLY A 15 31.61 -28.78 24.11
N LEU A 16 30.87 -29.42 25.02
CA LEU A 16 31.22 -30.74 25.57
C LEU A 16 31.14 -31.84 24.51
N ALA A 17 30.11 -31.82 23.67
CA ALA A 17 29.96 -32.77 22.58
C ALA A 17 31.09 -32.64 21.55
N ALA A 18 31.47 -31.42 21.17
CA ALA A 18 32.60 -31.17 20.27
C ALA A 18 33.94 -31.62 20.90
N ALA A 19 34.14 -31.38 22.20
CA ALA A 19 35.34 -31.79 22.93
C ALA A 19 35.51 -33.31 23.06
N ILE A 20 34.42 -34.08 22.96
CA ILE A 20 34.43 -35.55 23.02
C ILE A 20 34.57 -36.15 21.62
N VAL A 21 33.94 -35.56 20.60
CA VAL A 21 33.94 -36.07 19.22
C VAL A 21 35.30 -35.88 18.54
N VAL A 22 36.00 -34.77 18.81
CA VAL A 22 37.30 -34.47 18.17
C VAL A 22 38.41 -35.48 18.59
N PRO A 23 38.59 -35.82 19.88
CA PRO A 23 39.56 -36.84 20.29
C PRO A 23 39.17 -38.26 19.86
N LEU A 24 37.88 -38.61 19.91
CA LEU A 24 37.40 -39.94 19.49
C LEU A 24 37.67 -40.20 18.00
N LEU A 25 37.43 -39.21 17.14
CA LEU A 25 37.73 -39.32 15.71
C LEU A 25 39.24 -39.31 15.45
N SER A 26 40.02 -38.50 16.19
CA SER A 26 41.47 -38.42 16.01
C SER A 26 42.21 -39.69 16.47
N PHE A 27 41.74 -40.37 17.51
CA PHE A 27 42.44 -41.52 18.09
C PHE A 27 42.09 -42.84 17.38
N PHE A 28 40.89 -42.98 16.81
CA PHE A 28 40.44 -44.23 16.18
C PHE A 28 40.72 -44.31 14.66
N ALA A 29 40.88 -43.17 13.97
CA ALA A 29 41.02 -43.15 12.51
C ALA A 29 42.47 -43.03 11.97
N GLY A 30 43.47 -42.80 12.84
CA GLY A 30 44.88 -42.75 12.46
C GLY A 30 45.27 -41.62 11.48
N MET A 31 44.46 -40.57 11.36
CA MET A 31 44.68 -39.46 10.43
C MET A 31 45.64 -38.38 10.97
N PRO A 32 46.40 -37.69 10.10
CA PRO A 32 47.28 -36.58 10.50
C PRO A 32 46.51 -35.45 11.23
N ILE A 33 47.06 -34.98 12.35
CA ILE A 33 46.43 -34.04 13.31
C ILE A 33 45.92 -32.75 12.62
N TRP A 34 46.59 -32.29 11.56
CA TRP A 34 46.22 -31.08 10.82
C TRP A 34 44.89 -31.21 10.05
N ILE A 35 44.55 -32.42 9.58
CA ILE A 35 43.29 -32.68 8.85
C ILE A 35 42.13 -32.77 9.84
N ALA A 36 42.36 -33.38 11.01
CA ALA A 36 41.38 -33.44 12.09
C ALA A 36 41.02 -32.04 12.63
N ALA A 37 42.01 -31.16 12.74
CA ALA A 37 41.79 -29.76 13.14
C ALA A 37 40.93 -29.00 12.12
N LEU A 38 41.16 -29.20 10.82
CA LEU A 38 40.40 -28.55 9.76
C LEU A 38 38.94 -29.04 9.70
N ILE A 39 38.73 -30.35 9.82
CA ILE A 39 37.38 -30.94 9.84
C ILE A 39 36.65 -30.54 11.12
N GLY A 40 37.33 -30.52 12.27
CA GLY A 40 36.77 -30.04 13.53
C GLY A 40 36.31 -28.59 13.47
N LEU A 41 37.09 -27.72 12.82
CA LEU A 41 36.71 -26.32 12.59
C LEU A 41 35.48 -26.20 11.69
N LEU A 42 35.41 -26.98 10.61
CA LEU A 42 34.26 -26.98 9.68
C LEU A 42 32.98 -27.52 10.35
N VAL A 43 33.11 -28.57 11.17
CA VAL A 43 31.99 -29.11 11.96
C VAL A 43 31.57 -28.10 13.02
N PHE A 44 32.50 -27.43 13.70
CA PHE A 44 32.19 -26.39 14.68
C PHE A 44 31.44 -25.21 14.06
N VAL A 45 31.88 -24.73 12.89
CA VAL A 45 31.20 -23.66 12.14
C VAL A 45 29.83 -24.13 11.63
N GLY A 46 29.73 -25.33 11.07
CA GLY A 46 28.47 -25.90 10.60
C GLY A 46 27.47 -26.12 11.74
N LEU A 47 27.95 -26.56 12.90
CA LEU A 47 27.14 -26.79 14.09
C LEU A 47 26.69 -25.46 14.72
N ILE A 48 27.55 -24.44 14.75
CA ILE A 48 27.15 -23.06 15.10
C ILE A 48 26.08 -22.55 14.16
N PHE A 49 26.20 -22.79 12.85
CA PHE A 49 25.22 -22.31 11.87
C PHE A 49 23.87 -23.03 11.98
N VAL A 50 23.88 -24.33 12.31
CA VAL A 50 22.66 -25.15 12.49
C VAL A 50 21.98 -24.90 13.85
N LEU A 51 22.76 -24.59 14.91
CA LEU A 51 22.22 -24.31 16.26
C LEU A 51 22.04 -22.83 16.56
N ALA A 52 22.57 -21.90 15.77
CA ALA A 52 22.28 -20.49 15.92
C ALA A 52 20.81 -20.24 15.54
N PRO A 53 19.95 -19.85 16.49
CA PRO A 53 18.59 -19.51 16.17
C PRO A 53 18.65 -18.24 15.31
N THR A 54 18.03 -18.28 14.14
CA THR A 54 17.81 -17.13 13.26
C THR A 54 17.06 -16.04 14.03
N ARG A 55 17.77 -15.21 14.81
CA ARG A 55 17.23 -14.11 15.61
C ARG A 55 17.93 -12.77 15.36
N LEU A 56 18.73 -12.68 14.30
CA LEU A 56 19.39 -11.43 13.91
C LEU A 56 18.43 -10.34 13.39
N PHE A 57 17.13 -10.65 13.20
CA PHE A 57 16.16 -9.74 12.56
C PHE A 57 14.87 -9.46 13.35
N GLU A 58 14.62 -10.12 14.49
CA GLU A 58 13.34 -10.02 15.23
C GLU A 58 12.98 -8.59 15.72
N GLY A 59 13.95 -7.67 15.82
CA GLY A 59 13.72 -6.28 16.21
C GLY A 59 13.79 -5.24 15.08
N LEU A 60 14.36 -5.60 13.94
CA LEU A 60 14.51 -4.69 12.78
C LEU A 60 13.22 -4.68 11.96
N ASP A 61 12.57 -5.82 11.78
CA ASP A 61 11.37 -5.93 10.95
C ASP A 61 10.19 -5.15 11.52
N ALA A 62 9.84 -5.26 12.81
CA ALA A 62 8.64 -4.58 13.31
C ALA A 62 8.70 -3.04 13.20
N LYS A 63 9.85 -2.44 13.52
CA LYS A 63 10.04 -0.96 13.43
C LYS A 63 10.36 -0.48 12.01
N ALA A 64 11.09 -1.26 11.21
CA ALA A 64 11.37 -0.90 9.82
C ALA A 64 10.11 -1.06 8.95
N ILE A 65 9.33 -2.13 9.16
CA ILE A 65 8.05 -2.34 8.50
C ILE A 65 7.05 -1.25 8.94
N GLY A 66 6.99 -0.92 10.23
CA GLY A 66 6.13 0.18 10.71
C GLY A 66 6.48 1.54 10.09
N ARG A 67 7.78 1.86 9.97
CA ARG A 67 8.24 3.07 9.25
C ARG A 67 7.90 3.02 7.76
N GLY A 68 8.18 1.91 7.09
CA GLY A 68 7.87 1.76 5.66
C GLY A 68 6.37 1.88 5.35
N ARG A 69 5.49 1.37 6.22
CA ARG A 69 4.04 1.55 6.08
C ARG A 69 3.62 3.01 6.26
N LEU A 70 4.19 3.71 7.25
CA LEU A 70 3.91 5.12 7.49
C LEU A 70 4.39 5.99 6.32
N ASP A 71 5.60 5.75 5.83
CA ASP A 71 6.17 6.45 4.69
C ASP A 71 5.32 6.20 3.44
N PHE A 72 4.92 4.94 3.19
CA PHE A 72 4.02 4.60 2.08
C PHE A 72 2.66 5.30 2.18
N ALA A 73 2.02 5.31 3.35
CA ALA A 73 0.75 5.99 3.56
C ALA A 73 0.89 7.50 3.31
N ARG A 74 1.96 8.11 3.82
CA ARG A 74 2.25 9.53 3.62
C ARG A 74 2.47 9.88 2.15
N ASP A 75 3.26 9.09 1.44
CA ASP A 75 3.54 9.29 0.02
C ASP A 75 2.26 9.14 -0.82
N LEU A 76 1.44 8.13 -0.51
CA LEU A 76 0.16 7.90 -1.17
C LEU A 76 -0.81 9.07 -0.97
N LEU A 77 -0.96 9.54 0.26
CA LEU A 77 -1.83 10.69 0.57
C LEU A 77 -1.32 11.95 -0.10
N SER A 78 -0.02 12.24 0.00
CA SER A 78 0.63 13.38 -0.67
C SER A 78 0.39 13.37 -2.18
N ALA A 79 0.50 12.21 -2.83
CA ALA A 79 0.23 12.06 -4.25
C ALA A 79 -1.25 12.25 -4.62
N ALA A 80 -2.17 11.92 -3.73
CA ALA A 80 -3.60 12.02 -3.94
C ALA A 80 -4.19 13.40 -3.59
N THR A 81 -3.54 14.17 -2.72
CA THR A 81 -3.99 15.51 -2.28
C THR A 81 -4.34 16.46 -3.45
N PRO A 82 -3.53 16.58 -4.51
CA PRO A 82 -3.86 17.45 -5.63
C PRO A 82 -5.15 17.02 -6.35
N ALA A 83 -5.47 15.73 -6.37
CA ALA A 83 -6.72 15.25 -6.97
C ALA A 83 -7.95 15.64 -6.15
N ALA A 84 -7.87 15.53 -4.81
CA ALA A 84 -8.95 15.98 -3.92
C ALA A 84 -9.20 17.49 -4.04
N GLN A 85 -8.13 18.30 -4.07
CA GLN A 85 -8.24 19.76 -4.24
C GLN A 85 -8.87 20.15 -5.58
N ARG A 86 -8.51 19.46 -6.67
CA ARG A 86 -9.09 19.68 -7.99
C ARG A 86 -10.58 19.34 -8.04
N LEU A 87 -10.97 18.27 -7.36
CA LEU A 87 -12.37 17.87 -7.24
C LEU A 87 -13.18 18.93 -6.47
N GLU A 88 -12.68 19.41 -5.34
CA GLU A 88 -13.31 20.49 -4.56
C GLU A 88 -13.40 21.80 -5.35
N ALA A 89 -12.32 22.18 -6.05
CA ALA A 89 -12.31 23.35 -6.92
C ALA A 89 -13.34 23.24 -8.05
N SER A 90 -13.50 22.03 -8.61
CA SER A 90 -14.50 21.77 -9.66
C SER A 90 -15.92 21.93 -9.13
N ALA A 91 -16.21 21.45 -7.92
CA ALA A 91 -17.52 21.66 -7.27
C ALA A 91 -17.88 23.15 -7.16
N GLY A 92 -16.89 24.03 -6.95
CA GLY A 92 -17.10 25.48 -6.90
C GLY A 92 -17.31 26.15 -8.26
N GLN A 93 -16.91 25.51 -9.36
CA GLN A 93 -17.04 26.04 -10.73
C GLN A 93 -18.32 25.61 -11.43
N ILE A 94 -18.94 24.53 -10.95
CA ILE A 94 -20.18 23.99 -11.50
C ILE A 94 -21.36 24.90 -11.14
N ALA A 95 -22.14 25.29 -12.14
CA ALA A 95 -23.32 26.14 -11.99
C ALA A 95 -24.56 25.34 -11.55
N SER A 96 -24.70 24.09 -12.00
CA SER A 96 -25.75 23.17 -11.56
C SER A 96 -25.60 22.84 -10.07
N LYS A 97 -26.56 23.29 -9.25
CA LYS A 97 -26.54 23.05 -7.79
C LYS A 97 -26.49 21.57 -7.43
N GLU A 98 -27.30 20.76 -8.10
CA GLU A 98 -27.35 19.31 -7.84
C GLU A 98 -25.99 18.67 -8.14
N THR A 99 -25.40 18.96 -9.30
CA THR A 99 -24.11 18.37 -9.67
C THR A 99 -22.98 18.89 -8.78
N ALA A 100 -22.99 20.17 -8.42
CA ALA A 100 -22.02 20.77 -7.51
C ALA A 100 -22.06 20.12 -6.12
N GLU A 101 -23.24 19.83 -5.59
CA GLU A 101 -23.41 19.11 -4.32
C GLU A 101 -22.84 17.70 -4.38
N ARG A 102 -23.10 16.96 -5.47
CA ARG A 102 -22.55 15.61 -5.67
C ARG A 102 -21.02 15.60 -5.75
N VAL A 103 -20.44 16.54 -6.49
CA VAL A 103 -18.97 16.67 -6.59
C VAL A 103 -18.36 17.08 -5.25
N ARG A 104 -19.05 17.93 -4.47
CA ARG A 104 -18.63 18.25 -3.10
C ARG A 104 -18.69 17.01 -2.20
N HIS A 105 -19.74 16.23 -2.27
CA HIS A 105 -19.86 14.98 -1.50
C HIS A 105 -18.77 13.97 -1.87
N LEU A 106 -18.39 13.85 -3.15
CA LEU A 106 -17.23 13.06 -3.57
C LEU A 106 -15.92 13.55 -2.91
N ALA A 107 -15.73 14.87 -2.78
CA ALA A 107 -14.58 15.44 -2.09
C ALA A 107 -14.61 15.15 -0.58
N ASP A 108 -15.79 15.20 0.04
CA ASP A 108 -15.97 14.87 1.46
C ASP A 108 -15.65 13.39 1.73
N ILE A 109 -16.09 12.47 0.85
CA ILE A 109 -15.75 11.04 0.95
C ILE A 109 -14.25 10.83 0.80
N ALA A 110 -13.61 11.53 -0.15
CA ALA A 110 -12.16 11.48 -0.29
C ALA A 110 -11.48 11.97 1.00
N ALA A 111 -11.92 13.08 1.59
CA ALA A 111 -11.36 13.59 2.85
C ALA A 111 -11.52 12.58 4.01
N ASP A 112 -12.66 11.89 4.11
CA ASP A 112 -12.87 10.82 5.10
C ASP A 112 -11.90 9.64 4.89
N VAL A 113 -11.68 9.22 3.65
CA VAL A 113 -10.68 8.18 3.32
C VAL A 113 -9.27 8.63 3.72
N PHE A 114 -8.90 9.89 3.48
CA PHE A 114 -7.61 10.42 3.92
C PHE A 114 -7.47 10.36 5.45
N ALA A 115 -8.49 10.82 6.19
CA ALA A 115 -8.49 10.78 7.64
C ALA A 115 -8.38 9.34 8.19
N LYS A 116 -9.07 8.37 7.56
CA LYS A 116 -8.97 6.94 7.91
C LYS A 116 -7.55 6.39 7.71
N VAL A 117 -6.88 6.76 6.61
CA VAL A 117 -5.49 6.34 6.34
C VAL A 117 -4.49 7.01 7.27
N GLU A 118 -4.69 8.29 7.60
CA GLU A 118 -3.86 8.99 8.58
C GLU A 118 -3.98 8.37 9.97
N ALA A 119 -5.20 8.01 10.39
CA ALA A 119 -5.46 7.34 11.66
C ALA A 119 -4.93 5.89 11.68
N ASN A 120 -4.98 5.19 10.55
CA ASN A 120 -4.48 3.83 10.41
C ASN A 120 -3.68 3.64 9.11
N PRO A 121 -2.35 3.86 9.13
CA PRO A 121 -1.47 3.72 7.97
C PRO A 121 -1.47 2.33 7.32
N GLU A 122 -1.90 1.29 8.03
CA GLU A 122 -2.00 -0.07 7.47
C GLU A 122 -3.09 -0.18 6.40
N SER A 123 -4.11 0.67 6.46
CA SER A 123 -5.19 0.72 5.47
C SER A 123 -4.78 1.33 4.13
N ALA A 124 -3.61 1.99 4.07
CA ALA A 124 -3.11 2.63 2.86
C ALA A 124 -2.98 1.65 1.68
N GLY A 125 -2.64 0.38 1.94
CA GLY A 125 -2.54 -0.65 0.90
C GLY A 125 -3.89 -0.92 0.23
N THR A 126 -4.96 -0.98 1.02
CA THR A 126 -6.32 -1.25 0.56
C THR A 126 -6.88 -0.10 -0.25
N VAL A 127 -6.65 1.13 0.19
CA VAL A 127 -7.14 2.35 -0.49
C VAL A 127 -6.20 2.91 -1.54
N ARG A 128 -5.07 2.25 -1.78
CA ARG A 128 -4.10 2.63 -2.79
C ARG A 128 -4.75 2.86 -4.14
N ARG A 129 -5.52 1.88 -4.65
CA ARG A 129 -6.12 1.96 -5.98
C ARG A 129 -7.12 3.11 -6.08
N PHE A 130 -7.91 3.32 -5.03
CA PHE A 130 -8.82 4.45 -4.91
C PHE A 130 -8.09 5.79 -5.01
N LEU A 131 -7.09 6.01 -4.16
CA LEU A 131 -6.33 7.25 -4.07
C LEU A 131 -5.45 7.51 -5.30
N SER A 132 -4.85 6.46 -5.88
CA SER A 132 -3.90 6.61 -6.98
C SER A 132 -4.55 6.62 -8.36
N TYR A 133 -5.74 6.03 -8.51
CA TYR A 133 -6.39 5.87 -9.81
C TYR A 133 -7.77 6.51 -9.86
N TYR A 134 -8.70 6.09 -9.00
CA TYR A 134 -10.09 6.51 -9.14
C TYR A 134 -10.32 7.98 -8.77
N LEU A 135 -9.72 8.47 -7.69
CA LEU A 135 -9.85 9.85 -7.25
C LEU A 135 -9.32 10.86 -8.31
N PRO A 136 -8.10 10.71 -8.87
CA PRO A 136 -7.65 11.57 -9.98
C PRO A 136 -8.57 11.57 -11.19
N ARG A 137 -9.16 10.41 -11.53
CA ARG A 137 -10.03 10.24 -12.71
C ARG A 137 -11.40 10.86 -12.47
N ALA A 138 -11.92 10.75 -11.25
CA ALA A 138 -13.13 11.46 -10.82
C ALA A 138 -12.94 12.98 -10.93
N ALA A 139 -11.78 13.49 -10.47
CA ALA A 139 -11.45 14.91 -10.61
C ALA A 139 -11.41 15.36 -12.08
N GLU A 140 -10.78 14.60 -12.97
CA GLU A 140 -10.77 14.89 -14.42
C GLU A 140 -12.19 14.96 -15.02
N VAL A 141 -13.11 14.09 -14.57
CA VAL A 141 -14.49 14.08 -15.06
C VAL A 141 -15.28 15.28 -14.53
N ALA A 142 -15.10 15.64 -13.25
CA ALA A 142 -15.72 16.82 -12.67
C ALA A 142 -15.23 18.13 -13.31
N GLU A 143 -13.92 18.25 -13.56
CA GLU A 143 -13.32 19.36 -14.31
C GLU A 143 -13.91 19.43 -15.72
N GLY A 144 -14.02 18.28 -16.39
CA GLY A 144 -14.62 18.16 -17.71
C GLY A 144 -16.06 18.65 -17.77
N PHE A 145 -16.86 18.27 -16.77
CA PHE A 145 -18.24 18.75 -16.63
C PHE A 145 -18.28 20.27 -16.52
N ALA A 146 -17.49 20.86 -15.61
CA ALA A 146 -17.44 22.30 -15.41
C ALA A 146 -17.02 23.04 -16.69
N VAL A 147 -16.06 22.50 -17.46
CA VAL A 147 -15.63 23.08 -18.73
C VAL A 147 -16.73 23.02 -19.80
N ILE A 148 -17.44 21.90 -19.94
CA ILE A 148 -18.57 21.80 -20.89
C ILE A 148 -19.68 22.77 -20.49
N GLU A 149 -20.03 22.82 -19.22
CA GLU A 149 -21.11 23.67 -18.70
C GLU A 149 -20.80 25.16 -18.88
N ALA A 150 -19.53 25.55 -18.74
CA ALA A 150 -19.08 26.92 -18.95
C ALA A 150 -19.07 27.37 -20.42
N LYS A 151 -19.24 26.46 -21.41
CA LYS A 151 -19.31 26.83 -22.83
C LYS A 151 -20.59 27.67 -23.08
N ARG A 152 -20.52 28.61 -24.03
CA ARG A 152 -21.68 29.47 -24.41
C ARG A 152 -22.90 28.70 -24.91
N GLN A 153 -22.70 27.54 -25.53
CA GLN A 153 -23.74 26.61 -25.96
C GLN A 153 -23.32 25.21 -25.52
N PRO A 154 -23.68 24.81 -24.29
CA PRO A 154 -23.33 23.49 -23.79
C PRO A 154 -24.18 22.42 -24.50
N ASP A 155 -23.57 21.28 -24.78
CA ASP A 155 -24.29 20.11 -25.26
C ASP A 155 -25.03 19.47 -24.08
N ALA A 156 -26.36 19.61 -24.06
CA ALA A 156 -27.22 19.12 -23.00
C ALA A 156 -27.20 17.59 -22.87
N ALA A 157 -27.11 16.86 -23.99
CA ALA A 157 -27.03 15.40 -23.96
C ALA A 157 -25.71 14.95 -23.31
N ARG A 158 -24.63 15.67 -23.63
CA ARG A 158 -23.31 15.40 -23.07
C ARG A 158 -23.22 15.72 -21.58
N LEU A 159 -23.75 16.87 -21.15
CA LEU A 159 -23.82 17.21 -19.73
C LEU A 159 -24.60 16.15 -18.95
N GLN A 160 -25.70 15.64 -19.51
CA GLN A 160 -26.48 14.58 -18.89
C GLN A 160 -25.67 13.28 -18.77
N GLU A 161 -24.94 12.89 -19.82
CA GLU A 161 -24.09 11.70 -19.84
C GLU A 161 -22.97 11.78 -18.77
N VAL A 162 -22.27 12.91 -18.70
CA VAL A 162 -21.22 13.15 -17.71
C VAL A 162 -21.80 13.22 -16.29
N GLY A 163 -22.96 13.85 -16.12
CA GLY A 163 -23.68 13.92 -14.84
C GLY A 163 -24.11 12.55 -14.31
N LEU A 164 -24.53 11.63 -15.19
CA LEU A 164 -24.84 10.25 -14.82
C LEU A 164 -23.60 9.50 -14.31
N VAL A 165 -22.45 9.72 -14.94
CA VAL A 165 -21.19 9.12 -14.46
C VAL A 165 -20.73 9.73 -13.14
N LEU A 166 -20.90 11.05 -12.93
CA LEU A 166 -20.67 11.68 -11.62
C LEU A 166 -21.58 11.10 -10.53
N THR A 167 -22.82 10.79 -10.86
CA THR A 167 -23.76 10.13 -9.93
C THR A 167 -23.30 8.71 -9.59
N LYS A 168 -22.87 7.92 -10.59
CA LYS A 168 -22.34 6.57 -10.34
C LYS A 168 -20.99 6.59 -9.59
N LEU A 169 -20.16 7.59 -9.86
CA LEU A 169 -18.92 7.85 -9.09
C LEU A 169 -19.26 8.04 -7.62
N GLU A 170 -20.24 8.90 -7.32
CA GLU A 170 -20.69 9.18 -5.96
C GLU A 170 -21.13 7.90 -5.26
N ASP A 171 -22.04 7.13 -5.88
CA ASP A 171 -22.51 5.86 -5.32
C ASP A 171 -21.36 4.87 -5.06
N ALA A 172 -20.41 4.77 -6.00
CA ALA A 172 -19.26 3.89 -5.87
C ALA A 172 -18.31 4.34 -4.75
N PHE A 173 -18.11 5.65 -4.57
CA PHE A 173 -17.26 6.21 -3.53
C PHE A 173 -17.88 6.02 -2.15
N VAL A 174 -19.19 6.24 -2.00
CA VAL A 174 -19.94 5.95 -0.77
C VAL A 174 -19.79 4.48 -0.42
N HIS A 175 -20.08 3.59 -1.38
CA HIS A 175 -19.94 2.16 -1.18
C HIS A 175 -18.50 1.75 -0.86
N TYR A 176 -17.50 2.37 -1.47
CA TYR A 176 -16.09 2.06 -1.20
C TYR A 176 -15.66 2.47 0.21
N SER A 177 -16.10 3.65 0.68
CA SER A 177 -15.83 4.12 2.03
C SER A 177 -16.49 3.23 3.09
N ASP A 178 -17.69 2.71 2.77
CA ASP A 178 -18.47 1.83 3.65
C ASP A 178 -18.04 0.35 3.57
N SER A 179 -17.51 -0.09 2.42
CA SER A 179 -17.23 -1.49 2.13
C SER A 179 -16.06 -1.62 1.15
N LEU A 180 -15.11 -2.50 1.47
CA LEU A 180 -13.89 -2.74 0.68
C LEU A 180 -14.16 -3.43 -0.69
N LEU A 181 -15.16 -3.00 -1.45
CA LEU A 181 -15.56 -3.60 -2.73
C LEU A 181 -14.79 -2.96 -3.89
N GLU A 182 -13.86 -3.73 -4.47
CA GLU A 182 -13.23 -3.40 -5.77
C GLU A 182 -14.20 -3.58 -6.96
N ASP A 183 -15.19 -4.48 -6.86
CA ASP A 183 -16.11 -4.84 -7.97
C ASP A 183 -16.86 -3.66 -8.58
N ARG A 184 -17.31 -2.68 -7.77
CA ARG A 184 -18.04 -1.51 -8.28
C ARG A 184 -17.12 -0.50 -8.97
N LEU A 185 -15.86 -0.42 -8.55
CA LEU A 185 -14.89 0.51 -9.12
C LEU A 185 -14.41 0.05 -10.52
N ASP A 186 -14.47 -1.24 -10.84
CA ASP A 186 -14.08 -1.78 -12.14
C ASP A 186 -15.09 -1.43 -13.25
N THR A 187 -16.40 -1.52 -12.98
CA THR A 187 -17.44 -1.13 -13.95
C THR A 187 -17.32 0.35 -14.29
N LEU A 188 -17.05 1.16 -13.28
CA LEU A 188 -16.90 2.60 -13.39
C LEU A 188 -15.70 3.01 -14.24
N ASP A 189 -14.59 2.26 -14.20
CA ASP A 189 -13.42 2.54 -15.05
C ASP A 189 -13.77 2.55 -16.54
N THR A 190 -14.59 1.60 -16.98
CA THR A 190 -15.00 1.49 -18.38
C THR A 190 -15.81 2.72 -18.80
N GLU A 191 -16.74 3.15 -17.95
CA GLU A 191 -17.57 4.34 -18.19
C GLU A 191 -16.73 5.62 -18.18
N LEU A 192 -15.84 5.80 -17.20
CA LEU A 192 -14.92 6.94 -17.12
C LEU A 192 -14.03 7.04 -18.36
N ARG A 193 -13.47 5.92 -18.83
CA ARG A 193 -12.62 5.89 -20.04
C ARG A 193 -13.38 6.34 -21.27
N LEU A 194 -14.60 5.86 -21.45
CA LEU A 194 -15.44 6.22 -22.59
C LEU A 194 -15.77 7.72 -22.57
N ILE A 195 -16.18 8.24 -21.40
CA ILE A 195 -16.53 9.65 -21.21
C ILE A 195 -15.31 10.54 -21.42
N GLN A 196 -14.17 10.21 -20.86
CA GLN A 196 -13.00 11.06 -21.02
C GLN A 196 -12.46 11.05 -22.45
N ALA A 197 -12.58 9.93 -23.17
CA ALA A 197 -12.21 9.88 -24.60
C ALA A 197 -13.03 10.88 -25.41
N SER A 198 -14.36 10.87 -25.22
CA SER A 198 -15.30 11.76 -25.90
C SER A 198 -15.19 13.21 -25.41
N LEU A 199 -14.99 13.43 -24.10
CA LEU A 199 -14.73 14.75 -23.52
C LEU A 199 -13.47 15.39 -24.11
N LYS A 200 -12.38 14.61 -24.26
CA LYS A 200 -11.11 15.12 -24.81
C LYS A 200 -11.23 15.54 -26.27
N GLU A 201 -12.06 14.85 -27.04
CA GLU A 201 -12.38 15.24 -28.42
C GLU A 201 -13.09 16.59 -28.47
N ASP A 202 -14.07 16.79 -27.58
CA ASP A 202 -14.90 18.00 -27.54
C ASP A 202 -14.24 19.20 -26.85
N ILE A 203 -13.32 19.00 -25.91
CA ILE A 203 -12.51 20.10 -25.34
C ILE A 203 -11.56 20.66 -26.42
N ARG A 204 -11.12 19.82 -27.36
CA ARG A 204 -10.21 20.24 -28.43
C ARG A 204 -10.93 20.99 -29.56
N ARG A 205 -12.24 20.79 -29.73
CA ARG A 205 -13.08 21.52 -30.69
C ARG A 205 -13.55 22.86 -30.11
#